data_AF-A0A3N5I503-F1
#
_entry.id   AF-A0A3N5I503-F1
#
_cell.length_a   1.000
_cell.length_b   1.000
_cell.length_c   1.000
_cell.angle_alpha   90.00
_cell.angle_beta   90.00
_cell.angle_gamma   90.00
#
_symmetry.space_group_name_H-M   'P 1'
#
loop_
_entity.id
_entity.type
_entity.pdbx_description
1 polymer ?
#
loop_
_entity_poly.entity_id
_entity_poly.type
_entity_poly.pdbx_seq_one_letter_code
_entity_poly.pdbx_strand_id
1 'polypeptide(L)'
;MPMWVAQTGRLRGTVLCVGAVVLSGLPHVLAYAIDVHPTAEQIQAALDRGKEAAQRQSPPHTFYVRFGATDELHASGFLITKLRGLSIMATHMALRGIQPSQADVTQILEGQTMLVSTVIFGNVPNFAIDSYMVFDQGGKTIKPVTVRFDGVADRSAAWPESPRFKAKVVASFNYADFDPNAKTIITVFPASGGESSFNIDFSEIQ
;
A
#
# COMPACT_ATOMS: atom_id res chain seq x y z
N MET A 1 43.65 38.68 60.64
CA MET A 1 42.19 38.64 60.41
C MET A 1 41.68 40.07 60.54
N PRO A 2 40.84 40.65 59.64
CA PRO A 2 40.08 40.06 58.53
C PRO A 2 40.30 40.70 57.11
N MET A 3 39.79 39.97 56.10
CA MET A 3 39.09 40.34 54.83
C MET A 3 39.68 41.36 53.82
N TRP A 4 40.06 40.94 52.59
CA TRP A 4 39.25 40.82 51.32
C TRP A 4 39.02 42.21 50.66
N VAL A 5 39.22 42.54 49.36
CA VAL A 5 39.01 41.95 48.00
C VAL A 5 39.86 42.84 47.03
N ALA A 6 40.41 42.44 45.88
CA ALA A 6 39.70 42.31 44.61
C ALA A 6 40.61 41.90 43.43
N GLN A 7 40.06 41.08 42.55
CA GLN A 7 40.56 40.72 41.23
C GLN A 7 40.34 41.85 40.20
N THR A 8 41.21 41.91 39.19
CA THR A 8 40.92 42.06 37.74
C THR A 8 42.24 41.72 37.02
N GLY A 9 42.38 40.99 35.91
CA GLY A 9 41.49 40.56 34.85
C GLY A 9 42.31 40.70 33.55
N ARG A 10 42.88 39.62 33.01
CA ARG A 10 43.52 39.65 31.67
C ARG A 10 43.61 38.25 31.05
N LEU A 11 43.54 38.23 29.71
CA LEU A 11 43.59 37.10 28.77
C LEU A 11 42.25 36.36 28.63
N ARG A 12 41.71 36.07 27.45
CA ARG A 12 42.34 35.71 26.17
C ARG A 12 41.32 35.94 25.05
N GLY A 13 41.76 36.50 23.93
CA GLY A 13 41.00 36.47 22.67
C GLY A 13 41.27 35.16 21.94
N THR A 14 40.22 34.38 21.68
CA THR A 14 40.27 33.15 20.88
C THR A 14 39.45 33.40 19.61
N VAL A 15 40.11 33.41 18.45
CA VAL A 15 39.47 33.45 17.13
C VAL A 15 38.89 32.06 16.85
N LEU A 16 37.56 31.97 16.73
CA LEU A 16 36.87 30.77 16.26
C LEU A 16 36.72 30.85 14.73
N CYS A 17 37.41 29.98 14.00
CA CYS A 17 37.12 29.70 12.60
C CYS A 17 35.87 28.83 12.53
N VAL A 18 34.75 29.40 12.07
CA VAL A 18 33.53 28.65 11.75
C VAL A 18 33.72 28.01 10.37
N GLY A 19 33.97 26.70 10.36
CA GLY A 19 33.94 25.89 9.14
C GLY A 19 32.48 25.63 8.74
N ALA A 20 32.08 26.14 7.58
CA ALA A 20 30.77 25.85 7.00
C ALA A 20 30.72 24.39 6.53
N VAL A 21 29.97 23.55 7.23
CA VAL A 21 29.61 22.20 6.77
C VAL A 21 28.51 22.36 5.72
N VAL A 22 28.86 22.18 4.46
CA VAL A 22 27.90 22.06 3.36
C VAL A 22 27.23 20.70 3.49
N LEU A 23 26.00 20.69 4.01
CA LEU A 23 25.13 19.52 4.01
C LEU A 23 24.67 19.28 2.56
N SER A 24 25.32 18.34 1.87
CA SER A 24 24.88 17.85 0.57
C SER A 24 23.59 17.04 0.76
N GLY A 25 22.44 17.68 0.54
CA GLY A 25 21.15 17.00 0.46
C GLY A 25 21.13 16.09 -0.76
N LEU A 26 21.13 14.77 -0.53
CA LEU A 26 20.79 13.82 -1.58
C LEU A 26 19.34 14.10 -2.02
N PRO A 27 19.04 14.17 -3.32
CA PRO A 27 17.68 14.33 -3.78
C PRO A 27 16.88 13.12 -3.30
N HIS A 28 15.90 13.35 -2.43
CA HIS A 28 14.87 12.36 -2.16
C HIS A 28 14.18 12.09 -3.49
N VAL A 29 14.46 10.94 -4.10
CA VAL A 29 13.68 10.45 -5.23
C VAL A 29 12.26 10.35 -4.73
N LEU A 30 11.38 11.23 -5.22
CA LEU A 30 9.95 11.18 -4.97
C LEU A 30 9.47 9.83 -5.52
N ALA A 31 9.31 8.85 -4.65
CA ALA A 31 8.67 7.60 -5.03
C ALA A 31 7.20 7.90 -5.27
N TYR A 32 6.73 7.70 -6.50
CA TYR A 32 5.33 7.89 -6.83
C TYR A 32 4.46 6.84 -6.11
N ALA A 33 3.27 7.29 -5.70
CA ALA A 33 2.42 6.59 -4.77
C ALA A 33 1.80 5.30 -5.34
N ILE A 34 1.55 5.29 -6.65
CA ILE A 34 1.34 4.10 -7.45
C ILE A 34 2.22 4.23 -8.70
N ASP A 35 3.49 3.83 -8.57
CA ASP A 35 4.44 3.97 -9.67
C ASP A 35 4.18 2.95 -10.80
N VAL A 36 3.82 3.47 -11.97
CA VAL A 36 3.54 2.68 -13.19
C VAL A 36 4.84 2.27 -13.89
N HIS A 37 5.93 3.03 -13.70
CA HIS A 37 7.24 2.83 -14.32
C HIS A 37 8.37 2.99 -13.30
N PRO A 38 8.50 2.07 -12.33
CA PRO A 38 9.48 2.24 -11.26
C PRO A 38 10.92 2.24 -11.77
N THR A 39 11.79 3.04 -11.14
CA THR A 39 13.22 3.08 -11.41
C THR A 39 13.93 1.82 -10.95
N ALA A 40 15.15 1.58 -11.45
CA ALA A 40 15.98 0.45 -11.04
C ALA A 40 16.23 0.43 -9.52
N GLU A 41 16.43 1.60 -8.90
CA GLU A 41 16.62 1.73 -7.46
C GLU A 41 15.36 1.35 -6.68
N GLN A 42 14.18 1.78 -7.12
CA GLN A 42 12.90 1.42 -6.48
C GLN A 42 12.61 -0.08 -6.61
N ILE A 43 12.91 -0.66 -7.78
CA ILE A 43 12.78 -2.11 -8.04
C ILE A 43 13.69 -2.88 -7.07
N GLN A 44 14.97 -2.53 -7.01
CA GLN A 44 15.92 -3.19 -6.13
C GLN A 44 15.51 -3.06 -4.66
N ALA A 45 15.10 -1.87 -4.23
CA ALA A 45 14.61 -1.65 -2.87
C ALA A 45 13.37 -2.51 -2.53
N ALA A 46 12.45 -2.71 -3.48
CA ALA A 46 11.30 -3.60 -3.26
C ALA A 46 11.71 -5.07 -3.11
N LEU A 47 12.65 -5.55 -3.94
CA LEU A 47 13.18 -6.91 -3.86
C LEU A 47 13.91 -7.14 -2.52
N ASP A 48 14.73 -6.19 -2.10
CA ASP A 48 15.47 -6.26 -0.84
C ASP A 48 14.52 -6.29 0.37
N ARG A 49 13.50 -5.42 0.39
CA ARG A 49 12.45 -5.46 1.43
C ARG A 49 11.76 -6.83 1.49
N GLY A 50 11.45 -7.42 0.35
CA GLY A 50 10.83 -8.73 0.29
C GLY A 50 11.72 -9.84 0.88
N LYS A 51 13.02 -9.80 0.57
CA LYS A 51 14.02 -10.71 1.14
C LYS A 51 14.19 -10.53 2.65
N GLU A 52 14.25 -9.29 3.12
CA GLU A 52 14.31 -8.98 4.56
C GLU A 52 13.07 -9.49 5.30
N ALA A 53 11.87 -9.30 4.73
CA ALA A 53 10.64 -9.82 5.32
C ALA A 53 10.66 -11.35 5.46
N ALA A 54 11.20 -12.07 4.47
CA ALA A 54 11.36 -13.52 4.56
C ALA A 54 12.33 -13.94 5.68
N GLN A 55 13.45 -13.22 5.85
CA GLN A 55 14.39 -13.46 6.95
C GLN A 55 13.72 -13.26 8.32
N ARG A 56 12.81 -12.27 8.41
CA ARG A 56 11.99 -12.01 9.61
C ARG A 56 10.74 -12.89 9.71
N GLN A 57 10.58 -13.87 8.82
CA GLN A 57 9.39 -14.73 8.71
C GLN A 57 8.06 -13.96 8.66
N SER A 58 8.09 -12.74 8.13
CA SER A 58 6.92 -11.89 8.00
C SER A 58 6.08 -12.35 6.80
N PRO A 59 4.75 -12.48 6.96
CA PRO A 59 3.91 -12.96 5.87
C PRO A 59 3.80 -11.93 4.75
N PRO A 60 3.71 -12.33 3.46
CA PRO A 60 3.70 -11.38 2.33
C PRO A 60 2.55 -10.36 2.33
N HIS A 61 1.44 -10.67 3.01
CA HIS A 61 0.29 -9.76 3.11
C HIS A 61 0.58 -8.47 3.91
N THR A 62 1.75 -8.36 4.55
CA THR A 62 2.20 -7.11 5.20
C THR A 62 2.52 -6.01 4.20
N PHE A 63 2.73 -6.35 2.92
CA PHE A 63 2.97 -5.38 1.85
C PHE A 63 1.69 -4.86 1.19
N TYR A 64 0.51 -5.32 1.62
CA TYR A 64 -0.75 -4.84 1.07
C TYR A 64 -1.03 -3.41 1.53
N VAL A 65 -1.46 -2.57 0.60
CA VAL A 65 -1.96 -1.23 0.93
C VAL A 65 -3.43 -1.38 1.31
N ARG A 66 -3.74 -1.24 2.60
CA ARG A 66 -5.06 -1.52 3.16
C ARG A 66 -5.92 -0.26 3.24
N PHE A 67 -7.23 -0.44 3.10
CA PHE A 67 -8.22 0.62 3.23
C PHE A 67 -9.53 0.08 3.82
N GLY A 68 -10.40 1.00 4.23
CA GLY A 68 -11.66 0.66 4.91
C GLY A 68 -11.43 0.26 6.37
N ALA A 69 -12.29 -0.58 6.90
CA ALA A 69 -12.25 -0.97 8.30
C ALA A 69 -11.04 -1.87 8.62
N THR A 70 -10.59 -1.81 9.88
CA THR A 70 -9.54 -2.67 10.42
C THR A 70 -10.08 -3.86 11.21
N ASP A 71 -11.40 -3.89 11.44
CA ASP A 71 -12.10 -4.97 12.14
C ASP A 71 -12.65 -6.03 11.16
N GLU A 72 -13.25 -7.09 11.71
CA GLU A 72 -13.84 -8.19 10.92
C GLU A 72 -15.36 -8.05 10.67
N LEU A 73 -15.94 -6.92 11.05
CA LEU A 73 -17.39 -6.67 11.00
C LEU A 73 -17.80 -5.69 9.90
N HIS A 74 -16.86 -4.91 9.39
CA HIS A 74 -17.11 -3.88 8.40
C HIS A 74 -16.28 -4.09 7.13
N ALA A 75 -16.80 -3.54 6.03
CA ALA A 75 -16.17 -3.66 4.73
C ALA A 75 -14.76 -3.07 4.72
N SER A 76 -13.86 -3.74 4.03
CA SER A 76 -12.44 -3.37 3.96
C SER A 76 -11.85 -3.84 2.65
N GLY A 77 -10.62 -3.43 2.35
CA GLY A 77 -9.94 -3.92 1.18
C GLY A 77 -8.46 -3.65 1.20
N PHE A 78 -7.82 -4.06 0.12
CA PHE A 78 -6.44 -3.73 -0.16
C PHE A 78 -6.18 -3.65 -1.66
N LEU A 79 -5.09 -2.98 -2.01
CA LEU A 79 -4.54 -2.97 -3.35
C LEU A 79 -3.09 -3.45 -3.37
N ILE A 80 -2.65 -3.90 -4.54
CA ILE A 80 -1.28 -4.33 -4.80
C ILE A 80 -0.73 -3.54 -5.99
N THR A 81 0.22 -2.65 -5.73
CA THR A 81 0.98 -1.92 -6.77
C THR A 81 2.13 -2.79 -7.30
N LYS A 82 2.78 -2.38 -8.40
CA LYS A 82 3.96 -3.10 -8.96
C LYS A 82 5.06 -3.30 -7.92
N LEU A 83 5.45 -2.24 -7.21
CA LEU A 83 6.49 -2.30 -6.17
C LEU A 83 6.10 -3.18 -4.99
N ARG A 84 4.83 -3.15 -4.57
CA ARG A 84 4.33 -4.05 -3.53
C ARG A 84 4.30 -5.50 -4.02
N GLY A 85 3.91 -5.73 -5.28
CA GLY A 85 3.97 -7.02 -5.96
C GLY A 85 5.38 -7.62 -5.99
N LEU A 86 6.40 -6.81 -6.32
CA LEU A 86 7.81 -7.24 -6.27
C LEU A 86 8.22 -7.67 -4.86
N SER A 87 7.86 -6.89 -3.84
CA SER A 87 8.13 -7.24 -2.43
C SER A 87 7.47 -8.57 -2.05
N ILE A 88 6.18 -8.74 -2.39
CA ILE A 88 5.39 -9.95 -2.12
C ILE A 88 6.02 -11.18 -2.78
N MET A 89 6.34 -11.07 -4.08
CA MET A 89 6.98 -12.14 -4.84
C MET A 89 8.33 -12.51 -4.23
N ALA A 90 9.19 -11.53 -3.97
CA ALA A 90 10.50 -11.75 -3.37
C ALA A 90 10.39 -12.43 -2.00
N THR A 91 9.44 -12.04 -1.15
CA THR A 91 9.20 -12.73 0.12
C THR A 91 8.77 -14.18 -0.08
N HIS A 92 7.80 -14.44 -0.97
CA HIS A 92 7.34 -15.81 -1.23
C HIS A 92 8.46 -16.72 -1.75
N MET A 93 9.32 -16.22 -2.63
CA MET A 93 10.44 -16.99 -3.17
C MET A 93 11.53 -17.20 -2.11
N ALA A 94 11.89 -16.15 -1.38
CA ALA A 94 12.92 -16.23 -0.35
C ALA A 94 12.53 -17.15 0.82
N LEU A 95 11.25 -17.20 1.22
CA LEU A 95 10.72 -18.16 2.19
C LEU A 95 10.89 -19.63 1.75
N ARG A 96 11.05 -19.87 0.44
CA ARG A 96 11.31 -21.18 -0.15
C ARG A 96 12.80 -21.40 -0.49
N GLY A 97 13.67 -20.46 -0.14
CA GLY A 97 15.10 -20.51 -0.48
C GLY A 97 15.41 -20.23 -1.96
N ILE A 98 14.49 -19.58 -2.68
CA ILE A 98 14.61 -19.29 -4.12
C ILE A 98 14.81 -17.77 -4.31
N GLN A 99 15.67 -17.37 -5.26
CA GLN A 99 15.79 -15.97 -5.67
C GLN A 99 14.92 -15.67 -6.89
N PRO A 100 14.28 -14.49 -6.97
CA PRO A 100 13.60 -14.05 -8.19
C PRO A 100 14.55 -14.00 -9.40
N SER A 101 14.09 -14.53 -10.52
CA SER A 101 14.76 -14.36 -11.82
C SER A 101 14.38 -13.02 -12.46
N GLN A 102 15.13 -12.61 -13.48
CA GLN A 102 14.78 -11.42 -14.26
C GLN A 102 13.43 -11.57 -14.98
N ALA A 103 13.05 -12.78 -15.37
CA ALA A 103 11.74 -13.04 -15.97
C ALA A 103 10.60 -12.81 -14.96
N ASP A 104 10.78 -13.24 -13.70
CA ASP A 104 9.79 -13.02 -12.64
C ASP A 104 9.58 -11.53 -12.36
N VAL A 105 10.67 -10.75 -12.29
CA VAL A 105 10.62 -9.30 -12.11
C VAL A 105 9.95 -8.63 -13.30
N THR A 106 10.34 -8.99 -14.52
CA THR A 106 9.79 -8.43 -15.76
C THR A 106 8.29 -8.69 -15.86
N GLN A 107 7.84 -9.91 -15.51
CA GLN A 107 6.42 -10.25 -15.52
C GLN A 107 5.57 -9.32 -14.64
N ILE A 108 6.09 -8.92 -13.46
CA ILE A 108 5.38 -7.97 -12.59
C ILE A 108 5.43 -6.55 -13.16
N LEU A 109 6.58 -6.12 -13.69
CA LEU A 109 6.77 -4.77 -14.22
C LEU A 109 5.98 -4.51 -15.51
N GLU A 110 5.84 -5.51 -16.36
CA GLU A 110 5.04 -5.44 -17.60
C GLU A 110 3.55 -5.64 -17.36
N GLY A 111 3.15 -6.01 -16.13
CA GLY A 111 1.76 -6.10 -15.72
C GLY A 111 1.01 -4.79 -15.98
N GLN A 112 -0.07 -4.88 -16.76
CA GLN A 112 -0.86 -3.71 -17.17
C GLN A 112 -1.90 -3.27 -16.15
N THR A 113 -2.20 -4.11 -15.15
CA THR A 113 -3.29 -3.86 -14.20
C THR A 113 -2.84 -3.82 -12.76
N MET A 114 -3.42 -2.90 -11.98
CA MET A 114 -3.43 -2.94 -10.53
C MET A 114 -4.55 -3.85 -10.01
N LEU A 115 -4.26 -4.68 -9.01
CA LEU A 115 -5.27 -5.50 -8.34
C LEU A 115 -5.84 -4.76 -7.14
N VAL A 116 -7.17 -4.77 -7.01
CA VAL A 116 -7.90 -4.34 -5.81
C VAL A 116 -8.77 -5.49 -5.33
N SER A 117 -8.71 -5.78 -4.04
CA SER A 117 -9.52 -6.79 -3.38
C SER A 117 -10.29 -6.15 -2.24
N THR A 118 -11.59 -6.39 -2.17
CA THR A 118 -12.46 -5.93 -1.08
C THR A 118 -13.14 -7.10 -0.41
N VAL A 119 -13.39 -6.98 0.89
CA VAL A 119 -14.31 -7.82 1.64
C VAL A 119 -15.58 -7.00 1.85
N ILE A 120 -16.71 -7.54 1.38
CA ILE A 120 -18.05 -6.98 1.53
C ILE A 120 -18.93 -7.94 2.34
N PHE A 121 -20.08 -7.46 2.81
CA PHE A 121 -20.94 -8.17 3.75
C PHE A 121 -22.38 -8.28 3.23
N GLY A 122 -23.03 -9.39 3.58
CA GLY A 122 -24.38 -9.69 3.13
C GLY A 122 -25.10 -10.69 4.02
N ASN A 123 -26.37 -10.96 3.73
CA ASN A 123 -27.24 -11.77 4.58
C ASN A 123 -27.59 -13.15 4.02
N VAL A 124 -27.19 -13.45 2.77
CA VAL A 124 -27.38 -14.74 2.11
C VAL A 124 -26.04 -15.24 1.55
N PRO A 125 -25.78 -16.56 1.44
CA PRO A 125 -24.47 -17.07 1.03
C PRO A 125 -24.01 -16.65 -0.37
N ASN A 126 -24.93 -16.38 -1.29
CA ASN A 126 -24.62 -16.09 -2.70
C ASN A 126 -24.70 -14.60 -3.05
N PHE A 127 -24.73 -13.70 -2.05
CA PHE A 127 -24.97 -12.27 -2.26
C PHE A 127 -23.92 -11.56 -3.14
N ALA A 128 -22.70 -12.11 -3.18
CA ALA A 128 -21.59 -11.51 -3.93
C ALA A 128 -21.52 -11.94 -5.40
N ILE A 129 -22.35 -12.90 -5.84
CA ILE A 129 -22.39 -13.30 -7.25
C ILE A 129 -22.72 -12.06 -8.10
N ASP A 130 -22.00 -11.94 -9.23
CA ASP A 130 -22.11 -10.84 -10.19
C ASP A 130 -21.83 -9.45 -9.61
N SER A 131 -21.10 -9.38 -8.49
CA SER A 131 -20.63 -8.10 -7.95
C SER A 131 -19.73 -7.37 -8.96
N TYR A 132 -19.83 -6.05 -8.97
CA TYR A 132 -18.98 -5.17 -9.77
C TYR A 132 -18.20 -4.20 -8.88
N MET A 133 -17.11 -3.65 -9.40
CA MET A 133 -16.31 -2.63 -8.71
C MET A 133 -15.94 -1.54 -9.69
N VAL A 134 -15.92 -0.28 -9.26
CA VAL A 134 -15.47 0.86 -10.06
C VAL A 134 -14.59 1.78 -9.23
N PHE A 135 -13.79 2.60 -9.92
CA PHE A 135 -13.24 3.82 -9.33
C PHE A 135 -14.04 5.03 -9.80
N ASP A 136 -14.18 6.02 -8.95
CA ASP A 136 -14.49 7.40 -9.35
C ASP A 136 -13.30 8.30 -9.02
N GLN A 137 -12.84 9.03 -10.03
CA GLN A 137 -11.79 10.05 -9.88
C GLN A 137 -12.27 11.35 -10.52
N GLY A 138 -12.54 12.37 -9.71
CA GLY A 138 -13.00 13.68 -10.19
C GLY A 138 -14.31 13.62 -10.99
N GLY A 139 -15.23 12.71 -10.65
CA GLY A 139 -16.50 12.51 -11.37
C GLY A 139 -16.39 11.66 -12.63
N LYS A 140 -15.21 11.11 -12.94
CA LYS A 140 -15.03 10.11 -14.00
C LYS A 140 -15.09 8.71 -13.39
N THR A 141 -16.08 7.93 -13.82
CA THR A 141 -16.13 6.50 -13.53
C THR A 141 -15.13 5.72 -14.38
N ILE A 142 -14.28 4.94 -13.74
CA ILE A 142 -13.28 4.08 -14.36
C ILE A 142 -13.67 2.62 -14.10
N LYS A 143 -13.73 1.83 -15.17
CA LYS A 143 -14.18 0.44 -15.13
C LYS A 143 -12.99 -0.52 -15.04
N PRO A 144 -13.12 -1.64 -14.33
CA PRO A 144 -12.10 -2.67 -14.30
C PRO A 144 -12.08 -3.48 -15.60
N VAL A 145 -10.92 -4.05 -15.89
CA VAL A 145 -10.70 -5.01 -16.98
C VAL A 145 -11.35 -6.35 -16.66
N THR A 146 -11.23 -6.80 -15.40
CA THR A 146 -11.86 -8.03 -14.91
C THR A 146 -12.38 -7.85 -13.49
N VAL A 147 -13.42 -8.60 -13.16
CA VAL A 147 -13.93 -8.74 -11.78
C VAL A 147 -14.13 -10.21 -11.48
N ARG A 148 -13.70 -10.62 -10.29
CA ARG A 148 -13.90 -11.95 -9.70
C ARG A 148 -14.59 -11.77 -8.35
N PHE A 149 -15.44 -12.71 -8.00
CA PHE A 149 -16.17 -12.70 -6.74
C PHE A 149 -16.26 -14.13 -6.19
N ASP A 150 -16.45 -14.24 -4.88
CA ASP A 150 -16.73 -15.53 -4.27
C ASP A 150 -18.14 -16.01 -4.67
N GLY A 151 -18.23 -17.22 -5.22
CA GLY A 151 -19.51 -17.83 -5.58
C GLY A 151 -20.34 -18.26 -4.37
N VAL A 152 -19.68 -18.47 -3.23
CA VAL A 152 -20.30 -18.74 -1.92
C VAL A 152 -19.50 -18.00 -0.86
N ALA A 153 -20.19 -17.17 -0.08
CA ALA A 153 -19.63 -16.35 0.97
C ALA A 153 -19.36 -17.14 2.25
N ASP A 154 -18.30 -16.75 2.96
CA ASP A 154 -17.97 -17.27 4.28
C ASP A 154 -18.86 -16.66 5.36
N ARG A 155 -18.98 -17.32 6.50
CA ARG A 155 -19.64 -16.73 7.68
C ARG A 155 -18.86 -15.50 8.15
N SER A 156 -19.58 -14.43 8.49
CA SER A 156 -18.99 -13.26 9.13
C SER A 156 -18.72 -13.52 10.62
N ALA A 157 -18.00 -12.60 11.27
CA ALA A 157 -17.84 -12.61 12.72
C ALA A 157 -19.16 -12.35 13.49
N ALA A 158 -20.19 -11.83 12.82
CA ALA A 158 -21.51 -11.58 13.42
C ALA A 158 -22.44 -12.81 13.39
N TRP A 159 -22.10 -13.88 12.65
CA TRP A 159 -22.95 -15.05 12.50
C TRP A 159 -23.42 -15.62 13.85
N PRO A 160 -24.72 -15.92 14.04
CA PRO A 160 -25.79 -15.95 13.03
C PRO A 160 -26.53 -14.62 12.78
N GLU A 161 -26.10 -13.54 13.43
CA GLU A 161 -26.68 -12.20 13.29
C GLU A 161 -26.23 -11.50 12.00
N SER A 162 -27.00 -10.48 11.59
CA SER A 162 -26.69 -9.67 10.40
C SER A 162 -25.52 -8.69 10.66
N PRO A 163 -24.62 -8.46 9.68
CA PRO A 163 -24.56 -9.14 8.38
C PRO A 163 -23.93 -10.53 8.53
N ARG A 164 -24.63 -11.56 8.05
CA ARG A 164 -24.32 -12.98 8.33
C ARG A 164 -23.10 -13.53 7.61
N PHE A 165 -22.79 -12.98 6.43
CA PHE A 165 -21.77 -13.50 5.53
C PHE A 165 -20.82 -12.40 5.09
N LYS A 166 -19.60 -12.80 4.76
CA LYS A 166 -18.57 -11.97 4.14
C LYS A 166 -18.04 -12.63 2.88
N ALA A 167 -17.76 -11.86 1.84
CA ALA A 167 -17.28 -12.34 0.56
C ALA A 167 -16.22 -11.40 -0.01
N LYS A 168 -15.31 -11.97 -0.82
CA LYS A 168 -14.32 -11.21 -1.56
C LYS A 168 -14.83 -10.83 -2.94
N VAL A 169 -14.54 -9.59 -3.33
CA VAL A 169 -14.65 -9.10 -4.71
C VAL A 169 -13.29 -8.55 -5.10
N VAL A 170 -12.75 -9.05 -6.21
CA VAL A 170 -11.41 -8.74 -6.69
C VAL A 170 -11.51 -8.19 -8.10
N ALA A 171 -11.02 -6.98 -8.32
CA ALA A 171 -11.02 -6.32 -9.61
C ALA A 171 -9.59 -5.99 -10.06
N SER A 172 -9.38 -6.00 -11.37
CA SER A 172 -8.14 -5.56 -12.01
C SER A 172 -8.40 -4.29 -12.82
N PHE A 173 -7.71 -3.20 -12.50
CA PHE A 173 -7.83 -1.91 -13.18
C PHE A 173 -6.59 -1.64 -14.02
N ASN A 174 -6.75 -1.25 -15.28
CA ASN A 174 -5.63 -0.91 -16.13
C ASN A 174 -4.95 0.38 -15.62
N TYR A 175 -3.63 0.35 -15.46
CA TYR A 175 -2.85 1.52 -15.03
C TYR A 175 -3.02 2.72 -15.96
N ALA A 176 -3.34 2.50 -17.24
CA ALA A 176 -3.55 3.57 -18.20
C ALA A 176 -4.90 4.31 -18.04
N ASP A 177 -5.85 3.75 -17.29
CA ASP A 177 -7.23 4.26 -17.24
C ASP A 177 -7.51 5.19 -16.05
N PHE A 178 -6.65 5.17 -15.03
CA PHE A 178 -6.77 5.96 -13.80
C PHE A 178 -5.52 6.79 -13.51
N ASP A 179 -5.68 7.89 -12.78
CA ASP A 179 -4.58 8.71 -12.29
C ASP A 179 -4.01 8.10 -10.99
N PRO A 180 -2.72 7.71 -10.96
CA PRO A 180 -2.09 7.13 -9.77
C PRO A 180 -1.91 8.11 -8.60
N ASN A 181 -2.23 9.39 -8.77
CA ASN A 181 -2.10 10.42 -7.73
C ASN A 181 -3.44 11.06 -7.35
N ALA A 182 -4.56 10.60 -7.91
CA ALA A 182 -5.85 11.20 -7.65
C ALA A 182 -6.52 10.64 -6.39
N LYS A 183 -7.30 11.51 -5.73
CA LYS A 183 -8.34 11.06 -4.80
C LYS A 183 -9.33 10.18 -5.54
N THR A 184 -9.56 9.01 -4.98
CA THR A 184 -10.30 7.92 -5.61
C THR A 184 -11.37 7.41 -4.67
N ILE A 185 -12.59 7.29 -5.18
CA ILE A 185 -13.65 6.54 -4.52
C ILE A 185 -13.70 5.16 -5.15
N ILE A 186 -13.44 4.12 -4.35
CA ILE A 186 -13.65 2.74 -4.78
C ILE A 186 -15.04 2.32 -4.33
N THR A 187 -15.91 1.96 -5.27
CA THR A 187 -17.26 1.47 -4.95
C THR A 187 -17.45 0.06 -5.45
N VAL A 188 -17.98 -0.79 -4.57
CA VAL A 188 -18.36 -2.18 -4.86
C VAL A 188 -19.86 -2.30 -4.84
N PHE A 189 -20.42 -2.88 -5.89
CA PHE A 189 -21.85 -3.09 -6.08
C PHE A 189 -22.15 -4.59 -6.10
N PRO A 190 -22.67 -5.16 -5.01
CA PRO A 190 -23.23 -6.50 -5.04
C PRO A 190 -24.47 -6.53 -5.95
N ALA A 191 -24.61 -7.54 -6.80
CA ALA A 191 -25.79 -7.64 -7.67
C ALA A 191 -27.10 -7.81 -6.88
N SER A 192 -27.01 -8.30 -5.64
CA SER A 192 -28.15 -8.37 -4.71
C SER A 192 -28.62 -7.00 -4.20
N GLY A 193 -27.92 -5.91 -4.53
CA GLY A 193 -28.21 -4.55 -4.11
C GLY A 193 -27.33 -4.03 -2.98
N GLY A 194 -27.41 -2.73 -2.74
CA GLY A 194 -26.53 -1.98 -1.84
C GLY A 194 -25.21 -1.59 -2.51
N GLU A 195 -24.35 -0.91 -1.76
CA GLU A 195 -23.00 -0.59 -2.18
C GLU A 195 -22.06 -0.46 -0.97
N SER A 196 -20.76 -0.61 -1.22
CA SER A 196 -19.71 -0.29 -0.24
C SER A 196 -18.70 0.63 -0.91
N SER A 197 -18.51 1.82 -0.33
CA SER A 197 -17.68 2.88 -0.91
C SER A 197 -16.52 3.23 0.03
N PHE A 198 -15.34 3.41 -0.54
CA PHE A 198 -14.10 3.72 0.17
C PHE A 198 -13.43 4.93 -0.44
N ASN A 199 -13.18 5.96 0.36
CA ASN A 199 -12.40 7.12 -0.06
C ASN A 199 -10.92 6.83 0.20
N ILE A 200 -10.09 6.90 -0.84
CA ILE A 200 -8.65 6.67 -0.77
C ILE A 200 -7.95 7.77 -1.56
N ASP A 201 -6.93 8.38 -0.98
CA ASP A 201 -6.04 9.24 -1.73
C ASP A 201 -4.89 8.41 -2.30
N PHE A 202 -4.87 8.18 -3.61
CA PHE A 202 -3.81 7.38 -4.21
C PHE A 202 -2.45 8.04 -4.07
N SER A 203 -2.36 9.37 -3.92
CA SER A 203 -1.09 10.08 -3.70
C SER A 203 -0.45 9.80 -2.33
N GLU A 204 -1.21 9.27 -1.37
CA GLU A 204 -0.72 8.97 -0.02
C GLU A 204 -0.15 7.54 0.10
N ILE A 205 -0.27 6.73 -0.95
CA ILE A 205 0.26 5.37 -0.98
C ILE A 205 1.79 5.44 -1.13
N GLN A 206 2.52 4.53 -0.49
CA GLN A 206 4.00 4.42 -0.62
C GLN A 206 4.39 2.97 -0.91
#